data_AF-A0A132A1M0-F1
#
_entry.id   AF-A0A132A1M0-F1
#
_cell.length_a   1.000
_cell.length_b   1.000
_cell.length_c   1.000
_cell.angle_alpha   90.00
_cell.angle_beta   90.00
_cell.angle_gamma   90.00
#
_symmetry.space_group_name_H-M   'P 1'
#
loop_
_entity.id
_entity.type
_entity.pdbx_description
1 polymer ?
#
loop_
_entity_poly.entity_id
_entity_poly.type
_entity_poly.pdbx_seq_one_letter_code
_entity_poly.pdbx_strand_id
1 'polypeptide(L)'
;MNASTFYNEGVFHSRLPDTFFFVFNLKFTKFLSIILLQRSKEYYLPLVVLICFIIPTLLPTLWGETLWNAFFICAAFRYVWTLNMTWLVNSAAHFWGRHPYDNTIKPAENLFTVYGAVGEGFHNYHHVFPWDYRASELGFRFNLTTIFIDLMAALGQAYDLKQVSTEMVISRKHRTGDIYQYGNYGRYNPIHSKTS
;
A
#
# COMPACT_ATOMS: atom_id res chain seq x y z
N MET A 1 8.28 15.90 -31.09
CA MET A 1 8.04 17.00 -30.13
C MET A 1 8.32 16.47 -28.73
N ASN A 2 9.15 17.19 -27.96
CA ASN A 2 9.87 16.71 -26.78
C ASN A 2 8.97 16.40 -25.56
N ALA A 3 9.40 15.42 -24.77
CA ALA A 3 8.79 14.92 -23.54
C ALA A 3 8.89 15.88 -22.32
N SER A 4 9.19 17.16 -22.56
CA SER A 4 9.48 18.14 -21.51
C SER A 4 8.32 19.10 -21.19
N THR A 5 7.11 18.87 -21.72
CA THR A 5 5.97 19.79 -21.56
C THR A 5 4.80 19.25 -20.73
N PHE A 6 4.90 18.05 -20.15
CA PHE A 6 3.81 17.43 -19.36
C PHE A 6 3.95 17.56 -17.84
N TYR A 7 4.98 18.26 -17.34
CA TYR A 7 5.32 18.26 -15.90
C TYR A 7 4.88 19.47 -15.07
N ASN A 8 4.05 20.35 -15.63
CA ASN A 8 3.39 21.39 -14.88
C ASN A 8 1.90 21.27 -15.18
N GLU A 9 1.10 20.75 -14.25
CA GLU A 9 -0.26 21.22 -13.91
C GLU A 9 -0.83 20.39 -12.74
N GLY A 10 -1.03 21.06 -11.59
CA GLY A 10 -2.28 21.02 -10.83
C GLY A 10 -2.73 19.74 -10.12
N VAL A 11 -2.87 19.87 -8.80
CA VAL A 11 -3.53 19.02 -7.77
C VAL A 11 -4.96 18.52 -8.10
N PHE A 12 -5.50 18.74 -9.31
CA PHE A 12 -6.91 18.55 -9.62
C PHE A 12 -7.26 17.63 -10.80
N HIS A 13 -6.29 17.15 -11.60
CA HIS A 13 -6.62 16.42 -12.84
C HIS A 13 -6.61 14.89 -12.76
N SER A 14 -6.42 14.27 -11.58
CA SER A 14 -6.51 12.80 -11.44
C SER A 14 -7.92 12.33 -11.05
N ARG A 15 -8.96 12.99 -11.57
CA ARG A 15 -10.36 12.63 -11.30
C ARG A 15 -10.94 11.86 -12.48
N LEU A 16 -11.01 10.54 -12.32
CA LEU A 16 -12.00 9.60 -12.86
C LEU A 16 -11.71 8.68 -14.07
N PRO A 17 -10.65 8.78 -14.91
CA PRO A 17 -10.40 7.74 -15.93
C PRO A 17 -9.21 6.80 -15.65
N ASP A 18 -8.22 7.20 -14.84
CA ASP A 18 -6.91 6.52 -14.86
C ASP A 18 -6.83 5.21 -14.05
N THR A 19 -7.82 4.92 -13.19
CA THR A 19 -7.93 3.62 -12.51
C THR A 19 -8.27 2.48 -13.47
N PHE A 20 -8.73 2.76 -14.69
CA PHE A 20 -9.11 1.73 -15.66
C PHE A 20 -7.97 1.28 -16.58
N PHE A 21 -6.91 2.08 -16.74
CA PHE A 21 -5.91 1.86 -17.80
C PHE A 21 -4.56 1.30 -17.32
N PHE A 22 -4.21 1.41 -16.03
CA PHE A 22 -2.88 0.99 -15.55
C PHE A 22 -2.72 -0.53 -15.27
N VAL A 23 -3.78 -1.32 -15.46
CA VAL A 23 -3.75 -2.78 -15.22
C VAL A 23 -3.23 -3.57 -16.44
N PHE A 24 -3.09 -2.94 -17.60
CA PHE A 24 -2.60 -3.59 -18.81
C PHE A 24 -1.07 -3.50 -18.93
N ASN A 25 -0.33 -4.37 -18.23
CA ASN A 25 0.94 -4.97 -18.71
C ASN A 25 1.64 -5.81 -17.61
N LEU A 26 0.95 -6.83 -17.08
CA LEU A 26 1.62 -7.90 -16.33
C LEU A 26 1.44 -9.22 -17.06
N LYS A 27 2.58 -9.88 -17.36
CA LYS A 27 2.65 -11.15 -18.08
C LYS A 27 1.76 -12.18 -17.40
N PHE A 28 0.71 -12.56 -18.12
CA PHE A 28 -0.31 -13.51 -17.73
C PHE A 28 0.25 -14.91 -17.49
N THR A 29 0.19 -15.37 -16.25
CA THR A 29 0.15 -16.80 -15.93
C THR A 29 -0.95 -17.04 -14.89
N LYS A 30 -1.90 -17.91 -15.26
CA LYS A 30 -2.98 -18.58 -14.51
C LYS A 30 -4.38 -18.32 -15.11
N PHE A 31 -4.76 -19.20 -16.03
CA PHE A 31 -6.08 -19.25 -16.67
C PHE A 31 -7.24 -19.34 -15.65
N LEU A 32 -7.01 -20.02 -14.51
CA LEU A 32 -7.99 -20.15 -13.43
C LEU A 32 -8.22 -18.83 -12.66
N SER A 33 -7.16 -18.04 -12.42
CA SER A 33 -7.32 -16.74 -11.76
C SER A 33 -7.96 -15.72 -12.69
N ILE A 34 -7.77 -15.80 -14.01
CA ILE A 34 -8.50 -14.96 -14.97
C ILE A 34 -10.00 -15.26 -14.91
N ILE A 35 -10.41 -16.53 -14.92
CA ILE A 35 -11.84 -16.89 -14.82
C ILE A 35 -12.42 -16.46 -13.47
N LEU A 36 -11.72 -16.66 -12.36
CA LEU A 36 -12.17 -16.17 -11.04
C LEU A 36 -12.25 -14.65 -10.99
N LEU A 37 -11.27 -13.92 -11.55
CA LEU A 37 -11.26 -12.46 -11.66
C LEU A 37 -12.33 -11.92 -12.63
N GLN A 38 -12.68 -12.68 -13.65
CA GLN A 38 -13.64 -12.28 -14.67
C GLN A 38 -15.07 -12.56 -14.19
N ARG A 39 -15.28 -13.68 -13.49
CA ARG A 39 -16.51 -13.98 -12.76
C ARG A 39 -16.69 -13.05 -11.57
N SER A 40 -15.62 -12.66 -10.88
CA SER A 40 -15.69 -11.66 -9.83
C SER A 40 -16.11 -10.29 -10.36
N LYS A 41 -15.84 -9.92 -11.62
CA LYS A 41 -16.29 -8.64 -12.20
C LYS A 41 -17.81 -8.57 -12.35
N GLU A 42 -18.45 -9.68 -12.71
CA GLU A 42 -19.92 -9.76 -12.81
C GLU A 42 -20.60 -9.64 -11.44
N TYR A 43 -20.01 -10.24 -10.41
CA TYR A 43 -20.49 -10.15 -9.03
C TYR A 43 -19.89 -8.98 -8.24
N TYR A 44 -18.96 -8.21 -8.81
CA TYR A 44 -18.20 -7.20 -8.08
C TYR A 44 -19.11 -6.14 -7.50
N LEU A 45 -19.99 -5.57 -8.35
CA LEU A 45 -20.90 -4.52 -7.91
C LEU A 45 -21.92 -5.04 -6.89
N PRO A 46 -22.60 -6.19 -7.09
CA PRO A 46 -23.42 -6.80 -6.05
C PRO A 46 -22.68 -7.07 -4.73
N LEU A 47 -21.45 -7.61 -4.79
CA LEU A 47 -20.65 -7.91 -3.60
C LEU A 47 -20.21 -6.64 -2.86
N VAL A 48 -19.82 -5.58 -3.58
CA VAL A 48 -19.48 -4.30 -2.97
C VAL A 48 -20.70 -3.72 -2.26
N VAL A 49 -21.88 -3.72 -2.88
CA VAL A 49 -23.10 -3.25 -2.23
C VAL A 49 -23.41 -4.09 -0.99
N LEU A 50 -23.31 -5.41 -1.10
CA LEU A 50 -23.57 -6.33 0.00
C LEU A 50 -22.61 -6.12 1.19
N ILE A 51 -21.30 -6.15 0.93
CA ILE A 51 -20.26 -6.15 1.97
C ILE A 51 -20.00 -4.75 2.50
N CYS A 52 -20.05 -3.71 1.65
CA CYS A 52 -19.73 -2.34 2.08
C CYS A 52 -20.92 -1.57 2.64
N PHE A 53 -22.16 -1.92 2.26
CA PHE A 53 -23.36 -1.17 2.64
C PHE A 53 -24.41 -2.02 3.37
N ILE A 54 -24.82 -3.17 2.81
CA ILE A 54 -25.91 -3.96 3.41
C ILE A 54 -25.48 -4.60 4.74
N ILE A 55 -24.40 -5.38 4.75
CA ILE A 55 -23.90 -6.06 5.95
C ILE A 55 -23.54 -5.05 7.06
N PRO A 56 -22.79 -3.96 6.79
CA PRO A 56 -22.45 -2.98 7.83
C PRO A 56 -23.66 -2.20 8.37
N THR A 57 -24.76 -2.13 7.62
CA THR A 57 -26.02 -1.52 8.08
C THR A 57 -26.84 -2.49 8.92
N LEU A 58 -26.88 -3.78 8.56
CA LEU A 58 -27.70 -4.78 9.24
C LEU A 58 -27.05 -5.37 10.49
N LEU A 59 -25.72 -5.51 10.53
CA LEU A 59 -25.06 -6.09 11.72
C LEU A 59 -25.30 -5.27 13.00
N PRO A 60 -25.23 -3.92 12.99
CA PRO A 60 -25.47 -3.15 14.20
C PRO A 60 -26.89 -3.24 14.74
N THR A 61 -27.89 -3.57 13.90
CA THR A 61 -29.26 -3.70 14.38
C THR A 61 -29.45 -4.94 15.26
N LEU A 62 -28.54 -5.93 15.20
CA LEU A 62 -28.56 -7.12 16.04
C LEU A 62 -28.34 -6.82 17.53
N TRP A 63 -27.66 -5.72 17.86
CA TRP A 63 -27.48 -5.25 19.24
C TRP A 63 -28.30 -3.99 19.54
N GLY A 64 -29.36 -3.75 18.77
CA GLY A 64 -30.36 -2.72 19.06
C GLY A 64 -30.09 -1.34 18.45
N GLU A 65 -29.13 -1.20 17.54
CA GLU A 65 -28.89 0.08 16.85
C GLU A 65 -30.02 0.39 15.85
N THR A 66 -30.34 1.67 15.66
CA THR A 66 -31.34 2.06 14.67
C THR A 66 -30.80 1.88 13.25
N LEU A 67 -31.65 1.47 12.30
CA LEU A 67 -31.27 1.34 10.89
C LEU A 67 -30.68 2.63 10.31
N TRP A 68 -31.20 3.78 10.76
CA TRP A 68 -30.73 5.10 10.33
C TRP A 68 -29.28 5.35 10.76
N ASN A 69 -28.98 5.19 12.05
CA ASN A 69 -27.62 5.37 12.56
C ASN A 69 -26.66 4.33 11.96
N ALA A 70 -27.09 3.07 11.87
CA ALA A 70 -26.28 1.99 11.31
C ALA A 70 -25.90 2.28 9.85
N PHE A 71 -26.83 2.78 9.03
CA PHE A 71 -26.52 3.14 7.65
C PHE A 71 -25.57 4.33 7.56
N PHE A 72 -25.87 5.46 8.20
CA PHE A 72 -25.08 6.67 8.03
C PHE A 72 -23.68 6.57 8.68
N ILE A 73 -23.56 5.91 9.82
CA ILE A 73 -22.30 5.81 10.55
C ILE A 73 -21.52 4.57 10.11
N CYS A 74 -22.10 3.38 10.23
CA CYS A 74 -21.38 2.12 10.04
C CYS A 74 -21.16 1.76 8.56
N ALA A 75 -22.04 2.19 7.65
CA ALA A 75 -21.85 2.02 6.21
C ALA A 75 -21.25 3.28 5.56
N ALA A 76 -21.99 4.38 5.51
CA ALA A 76 -21.63 5.55 4.69
C ALA A 76 -20.39 6.29 5.20
N PHE A 77 -20.38 6.72 6.47
CA PHE A 77 -19.23 7.41 7.06
C PHE A 77 -17.98 6.53 7.06
N ARG A 78 -18.10 5.26 7.49
CA ARG A 78 -16.99 4.29 7.43
C ARG A 78 -16.41 4.18 6.03
N TYR A 79 -17.25 4.09 5.00
CA TYR A 79 -16.81 3.98 3.61
C TYR A 79 -16.07 5.23 3.14
N VAL A 80 -16.66 6.42 3.36
CA VAL A 80 -16.04 7.71 3.00
C VAL A 80 -14.73 7.92 3.75
N TRP A 81 -14.69 7.63 5.05
CA TRP A 81 -13.49 7.73 5.86
C TRP A 81 -12.38 6.82 5.34
N THR A 82 -12.69 5.55 5.05
CA THR A 82 -11.72 4.58 4.52
C THR A 82 -11.14 5.03 3.17
N LEU A 83 -12.00 5.56 2.28
CA LEU A 83 -11.54 6.11 1.00
C LEU A 83 -10.62 7.31 1.19
N ASN A 84 -10.98 8.25 2.07
CA ASN A 84 -10.15 9.42 2.35
C ASN A 84 -8.81 9.03 2.97
N MET A 85 -8.77 8.05 3.87
CA MET A 85 -7.50 7.54 4.42
C MET A 85 -6.64 6.90 3.31
N THR A 86 -7.25 6.12 2.42
CA THR A 86 -6.54 5.51 1.28
C THR A 86 -5.97 6.58 0.34
N TRP A 87 -6.75 7.61 0.02
CA TRP A 87 -6.29 8.71 -0.83
C TRP A 87 -5.28 9.63 -0.13
N LEU A 88 -5.35 9.74 1.20
CA LEU A 88 -4.36 10.46 1.99
C LEU A 88 -2.99 9.80 1.86
N VAL A 89 -2.91 8.47 1.79
CA VAL A 89 -1.64 7.78 1.51
C VAL A 89 -1.09 8.19 0.14
N ASN A 90 -1.92 8.10 -0.90
CA ASN A 90 -1.50 8.43 -2.28
C ASN A 90 -1.11 9.91 -2.48
N SER A 91 -1.52 10.80 -1.57
CA SER A 91 -1.10 12.20 -1.58
C SER A 91 0.06 12.42 -0.62
N ALA A 92 -0.13 12.19 0.67
CA ALA A 92 0.86 12.50 1.69
C ALA A 92 2.14 11.67 1.58
N ALA A 93 2.09 10.39 1.19
CA ALA A 93 3.30 9.56 1.05
C ALA A 93 4.14 9.93 -0.19
N HIS A 94 3.59 10.70 -1.13
CA HIS A 94 4.32 11.21 -2.31
C HIS A 94 4.86 12.64 -2.12
N PHE A 95 4.33 13.41 -1.17
CA PHE A 95 4.78 14.80 -0.88
C PHE A 95 5.56 14.94 0.42
N TRP A 96 5.26 14.12 1.43
CA TRP A 96 5.86 14.18 2.76
C TRP A 96 6.36 12.80 3.19
N GLY A 97 7.67 12.62 3.22
CA GLY A 97 8.28 11.37 3.68
C GLY A 97 9.79 11.37 3.54
N ARG A 98 10.40 10.25 3.90
CA ARG A 98 11.86 10.03 3.88
C ARG A 98 12.23 9.10 2.72
N HIS A 99 13.45 9.22 2.20
CA HIS A 99 13.94 8.36 1.10
C HIS A 99 15.19 7.56 1.49
N PRO A 100 15.10 6.66 2.49
CA PRO A 100 16.27 5.97 3.02
C PRO A 100 16.85 4.90 2.09
N TYR A 101 16.08 4.37 1.11
CA TYR A 101 16.53 3.30 0.20
C TYR A 101 16.88 3.81 -1.20
N ASP A 102 16.08 4.75 -1.71
CA ASP A 102 16.34 5.39 -3.00
C ASP A 102 15.77 6.82 -3.04
N ASN A 103 16.65 7.82 -3.11
CA ASN A 103 16.30 9.24 -3.17
C ASN A 103 16.06 9.76 -4.60
N THR A 104 16.26 8.91 -5.62
CA THR A 104 16.02 9.26 -7.03
C THR A 104 14.57 9.06 -7.44
N ILE A 105 13.78 8.38 -6.61
CA ILE A 105 12.37 8.07 -6.85
C ILE A 105 11.46 8.89 -5.92
N LYS A 106 10.26 9.24 -6.42
CA LYS A 106 9.26 10.01 -5.68
C LYS A 106 8.58 9.29 -4.49
N PRO A 107 8.38 7.96 -4.47
CA PRO A 107 7.74 7.28 -3.35
C PRO A 107 8.56 7.40 -2.07
N ALA A 108 7.94 7.84 -0.97
CA ALA A 108 8.61 8.14 0.29
C ALA A 108 8.09 7.31 1.47
N GLU A 109 8.94 7.09 2.47
CA GLU A 109 8.59 6.50 3.75
C GLU A 109 7.82 7.50 4.62
N ASN A 110 6.58 7.16 5.01
CA ASN A 110 5.78 8.02 5.88
C ASN A 110 5.12 7.20 7.00
N LEU A 111 5.68 7.32 8.21
CA LEU A 111 5.18 6.61 9.40
C LEU A 111 3.75 7.01 9.80
N PHE A 112 3.29 8.24 9.51
CA PHE A 112 1.89 8.61 9.76
C PHE A 112 0.94 7.80 8.87
N THR A 113 1.30 7.60 7.60
CA THR A 113 0.51 6.76 6.70
C THR A 113 0.55 5.28 7.07
N VAL A 114 1.61 4.82 7.75
CA VAL A 114 1.64 3.46 8.32
C VAL A 114 0.51 3.27 9.36
N TYR A 115 0.33 4.22 10.29
CA TYR A 115 -0.74 4.14 11.28
C TYR A 115 -2.13 4.39 10.70
N GLY A 116 -2.26 5.34 9.76
CA GLY A 116 -3.56 5.71 9.16
C GLY A 116 -4.09 4.71 8.14
N ALA A 117 -3.22 3.94 7.48
CA ALA A 117 -3.58 3.02 6.41
C ALA A 117 -3.00 1.61 6.60
N VAL A 118 -2.83 1.17 7.87
CA VAL A 118 -2.67 -0.24 8.20
C VAL A 118 -1.41 -0.87 7.56
N GLY A 119 -0.29 -0.13 7.52
CA GLY A 119 1.01 -0.67 7.08
C GLY A 119 1.45 -0.29 5.68
N GLU A 120 0.66 0.50 4.94
CA GLU A 120 1.03 0.95 3.58
C GLU A 120 2.15 2.00 3.57
N GLY A 121 2.53 2.65 4.67
CA GLY A 121 3.44 3.80 4.63
C GLY A 121 4.90 3.55 4.24
N PHE A 122 5.28 2.31 3.88
CA PHE A 122 6.63 1.92 3.46
C PHE A 122 6.87 2.02 1.94
N HIS A 123 6.44 3.14 1.33
CA HIS A 123 6.41 3.25 -0.14
C HIS A 123 7.81 3.29 -0.77
N ASN A 124 8.81 3.90 -0.11
CA ASN A 124 10.17 3.91 -0.66
C ASN A 124 10.74 2.48 -0.72
N TYR A 125 10.59 1.70 0.35
CA TYR A 125 10.99 0.29 0.35
C TYR A 125 10.21 -0.52 -0.69
N HIS A 126 8.88 -0.41 -0.71
CA HIS A 126 8.02 -1.18 -1.59
C HIS A 126 8.36 -0.95 -3.08
N HIS A 127 8.60 0.29 -3.49
CA HIS A 127 8.96 0.60 -4.87
C HIS A 127 10.38 0.16 -5.24
N VAL A 128 11.31 0.10 -4.27
CA VAL A 128 12.67 -0.38 -4.50
C VAL A 128 12.72 -1.92 -4.56
N PHE A 129 11.90 -2.58 -3.76
CA PHE A 129 11.82 -4.03 -3.65
C PHE A 129 10.39 -4.57 -3.81
N PRO A 130 9.77 -4.45 -5.00
CA PRO A 130 8.36 -4.78 -5.22
C PRO A 130 8.04 -6.28 -5.07
N TRP A 131 9.05 -7.14 -5.00
CA TRP A 131 8.90 -8.59 -4.82
C TRP A 131 9.01 -9.04 -3.35
N ASP A 132 9.34 -8.15 -2.41
CA ASP A 132 9.35 -8.49 -0.98
C ASP A 132 7.92 -8.61 -0.47
N TYR A 133 7.54 -9.77 0.05
CA TYR A 133 6.17 -10.01 0.53
C TYR A 133 5.76 -9.08 1.68
N ARG A 134 6.72 -8.53 2.43
CA ARG A 134 6.46 -7.66 3.59
C ARG A 134 6.28 -6.21 3.19
N ALA A 135 6.66 -5.85 1.97
CA ALA A 135 6.66 -4.46 1.47
C ALA A 135 7.35 -3.44 2.41
N SER A 136 8.16 -3.90 3.38
CA SER A 136 8.74 -3.06 4.43
C SER A 136 9.95 -3.73 5.07
N GLU A 137 10.96 -2.94 5.45
CA GLU A 137 12.11 -3.42 6.23
C GLU A 137 11.77 -3.57 7.73
N LEU A 138 10.92 -2.69 8.25
CA LEU A 138 10.60 -2.65 9.69
C LEU A 138 9.59 -3.73 10.12
N GLY A 139 8.92 -4.38 9.16
CA GLY A 139 8.10 -5.58 9.35
C GLY A 139 7.05 -5.47 10.48
N PHE A 140 6.95 -6.53 11.29
CA PHE A 140 5.98 -6.76 12.38
C PHE A 140 5.62 -5.57 13.28
N ARG A 141 6.54 -4.63 13.52
CA ARG A 141 6.26 -3.50 14.42
C ARG A 141 5.17 -2.58 13.87
N PHE A 142 4.99 -2.57 12.55
CA PHE A 142 4.20 -1.53 11.87
C PHE A 142 3.45 -2.03 10.62
N ASN A 143 3.50 -3.32 10.29
CA ASN A 143 2.84 -3.86 9.10
C ASN A 143 1.87 -5.01 9.45
N LEU A 144 0.57 -4.69 9.57
CA LEU A 144 -0.48 -5.66 9.88
C LEU A 144 -0.69 -6.67 8.74
N THR A 145 -0.47 -6.26 7.50
CA THR A 145 -0.55 -7.16 6.32
C THR A 145 0.50 -8.26 6.40
N THR A 146 1.73 -7.93 6.82
CA THR A 146 2.79 -8.94 7.03
C THR A 146 2.38 -9.96 8.09
N ILE A 147 1.84 -9.51 9.22
CA ILE A 147 1.34 -10.40 10.28
C ILE A 147 0.27 -11.36 9.76
N PHE A 148 -0.66 -10.86 8.96
CA PHE A 148 -1.70 -11.68 8.36
C PHE A 148 -1.12 -12.73 7.40
N ILE A 149 -0.18 -12.35 6.53
CA ILE A 149 0.47 -13.28 5.60
C ILE A 149 1.26 -14.35 6.36
N ASP A 150 1.99 -13.97 7.41
CA ASP A 150 2.76 -14.90 8.25
C ASP A 150 1.84 -15.89 8.97
N LEU A 151 0.66 -15.44 9.44
CA LEU A 151 -0.36 -16.33 10.00
C LEU A 151 -0.88 -17.31 8.94
N MET A 152 -1.19 -16.83 7.73
CA MET A 152 -1.62 -17.70 6.64
C MET A 152 -0.54 -18.71 6.24
N ALA A 153 0.74 -18.32 6.29
CA ALA A 153 1.85 -19.23 6.06
C ALA A 153 1.97 -20.29 7.17
N ALA A 154 1.78 -19.90 8.43
CA ALA A 154 1.74 -20.83 9.55
C ALA A 154 0.58 -21.84 9.44
N LEU A 155 -0.54 -21.44 8.86
CA LEU A 155 -1.69 -22.30 8.55
C LEU A 155 -1.52 -23.11 7.24
N GLY A 156 -0.41 -22.96 6.53
CA GLY A 156 -0.15 -23.61 5.24
C GLY A 156 -0.96 -23.07 4.06
N GLN A 157 -1.62 -21.93 4.22
CA GLN A 157 -2.40 -21.25 3.17
C GLN A 157 -1.53 -20.33 2.29
N ALA A 158 -0.36 -19.93 2.77
CA ALA A 158 0.63 -19.17 2.01
C ALA A 158 1.98 -19.90 2.00
N TYR A 159 2.70 -19.82 0.88
CA TYR A 159 3.98 -20.49 0.67
C TYR A 159 4.84 -19.70 -0.34
N ASP A 160 6.14 -20.04 -0.44
CA ASP A 160 7.11 -19.35 -1.31
C ASP A 160 7.19 -17.82 -1.06
N LEU A 161 7.21 -17.43 0.22
CA LEU A 161 7.32 -16.04 0.63
C LEU A 161 8.72 -15.49 0.27
N LYS A 162 8.74 -14.50 -0.62
CA LYS A 162 9.98 -13.89 -1.11
C LYS A 162 10.39 -12.71 -0.24
N GLN A 163 11.61 -12.75 0.26
CA GLN A 163 12.19 -11.72 1.11
C GLN A 163 13.50 -11.21 0.52
N VAL A 164 13.74 -9.91 0.61
CA VAL A 164 15.02 -9.29 0.21
C VAL A 164 16.11 -9.65 1.22
N SER A 165 17.31 -9.94 0.71
CA SER A 165 18.46 -10.20 1.58
C SER A 165 18.98 -8.93 2.24
N THR A 166 19.51 -9.07 3.45
CA THR A 166 20.06 -7.95 4.23
C THR A 166 21.15 -7.21 3.46
N GLU A 167 22.02 -7.94 2.77
CA GLU A 167 23.13 -7.39 1.98
C GLU A 167 22.59 -6.52 0.84
N MET A 168 21.51 -6.96 0.18
CA MET A 168 20.89 -6.21 -0.91
C MET A 168 20.27 -4.90 -0.41
N VAL A 169 19.64 -4.91 0.77
CA VAL A 169 19.13 -3.69 1.40
C VAL A 169 20.27 -2.72 1.71
N ILE A 170 21.34 -3.19 2.37
CA ILE A 170 22.49 -2.35 2.74
C ILE A 170 23.17 -1.77 1.48
N SER A 171 23.44 -2.60 0.47
CA SER A 171 24.05 -2.16 -0.78
C SER A 171 23.18 -1.16 -1.52
N ARG A 172 21.86 -1.32 -1.50
CA ARG A 172 20.96 -0.35 -2.13
C ARG A 172 20.94 0.98 -1.40
N LYS A 173 20.84 0.97 -0.07
CA LYS A 173 20.94 2.19 0.76
C LYS A 173 22.25 2.93 0.48
N HIS A 174 23.38 2.22 0.44
CA HIS A 174 24.67 2.84 0.15
C HIS A 174 24.76 3.42 -1.27
N ARG A 175 24.08 2.81 -2.25
CA ARG A 175 24.16 3.25 -3.65
C ARG A 175 23.22 4.41 -3.98
N THR A 176 22.00 4.41 -3.47
CA THR A 176 20.93 5.34 -3.86
C THR A 176 20.15 5.93 -2.70
N GLY A 177 20.34 5.43 -1.48
CA GLY A 177 19.62 5.91 -0.32
C GLY A 177 20.16 7.25 0.17
N ASP A 178 19.31 8.03 0.83
CA ASP A 178 19.74 9.21 1.57
C ASP A 178 20.38 8.83 2.91
N ILE A 179 21.62 8.34 2.82
CA ILE A 179 22.40 7.89 3.97
C ILE A 179 22.88 9.05 4.86
N TYR A 180 22.93 10.28 4.33
CA TYR A 180 23.41 11.43 5.10
C TYR A 180 22.34 11.95 6.06
N GLN A 181 21.08 12.01 5.61
CA GLN A 181 19.98 12.46 6.46
C GLN A 181 19.32 11.29 7.22
N TYR A 182 19.27 10.10 6.62
CA TYR A 182 18.52 8.95 7.14
C TYR A 182 19.32 7.64 7.18
N GLY A 183 20.66 7.71 7.27
CA GLY A 183 21.53 6.52 7.29
C GLY A 183 21.26 5.52 8.42
N ASN A 184 20.65 5.97 9.52
CA ASN A 184 20.24 5.11 10.64
C ASN A 184 18.80 4.57 10.53
N TYR A 185 18.07 4.89 9.46
CA TYR A 185 16.69 4.45 9.28
C TYR A 185 16.64 2.99 8.83
N GLY A 186 15.87 2.16 9.54
CA GLY A 186 15.72 0.73 9.25
C GLY A 186 16.42 -0.16 10.25
N ARG A 187 16.47 -1.47 9.96
CA ARG A 187 17.18 -2.47 10.77
C ARG A 187 18.64 -2.61 10.33
N TYR A 188 18.90 -2.40 9.05
CA TYR A 188 20.17 -2.66 8.40
C TYR A 188 20.72 -1.36 7.83
N ASN A 189 21.79 -0.85 8.43
CA ASN A 189 22.36 0.45 8.13
C ASN A 189 23.82 0.30 7.67
N PRO A 190 24.25 1.02 6.62
CA PRO A 190 25.64 1.01 6.19
C PRO A 190 26.54 1.64 7.25
N ILE A 191 27.77 1.11 7.40
CA ILE A 191 28.76 1.67 8.32
C ILE A 191 29.25 3.00 7.74
N HIS A 192 29.06 4.10 8.46
CA HIS A 192 29.64 5.38 8.11
C HIS A 192 31.16 5.32 8.30
N SER A 193 31.93 5.20 7.22
CA SER A 193 33.34 5.60 7.29
C SER A 193 33.36 7.12 7.42
N LYS A 194 33.63 7.64 8.63
CA LYS A 194 34.01 9.05 8.79
C LYS A 194 35.27 9.25 7.95
N THR A 195 35.15 9.87 6.79
CA THR A 195 36.31 10.44 6.11
C THR A 195 36.72 11.67 6.92
N SER A 196 37.81 11.50 7.67
CA SER A 196 38.62 12.58 8.26
C SER A 196 39.23 13.47 7.19
#